data_AF-A0A3C0C3W1-F1
#
_entry.id   AF-A0A3C0C3W1-F1
#
_cell.length_a   1.000
_cell.length_b   1.000
_cell.length_c   1.000
_cell.angle_alpha   90.00
_cell.angle_beta   90.00
_cell.angle_gamma   90.00
#
_symmetry.space_group_name_H-M   'P 1'
#
loop_
_entity.id
_entity.type
_entity.pdbx_description
1 polymer ?
#
loop_
_entity_poly.entity_id
_entity_poly.type
_entity_poly.pdbx_seq_one_letter_code
_entity_poly.pdbx_strand_id
1 'polypeptide(L)'
;MAYDVRFISEADVQSLGITMKEVMDHVETGWKMNGENKTELPAKIGVHPRHDCYMHAMPCWVGGEVAMAGIKWVAGYPSNLQ
;
A
#
# COMPACT_ATOMS: atom_id res chain seq x y z
N MET A 1 18.88 -4.28 21.08
CA MET A 1 18.82 -5.10 19.86
C MET A 1 18.85 -4.16 18.68
N ALA A 2 19.75 -4.37 17.72
CA ALA A 2 19.68 -3.66 16.44
C ALA A 2 18.78 -4.47 15.52
N TYR A 3 17.83 -3.82 14.85
CA TYR A 3 16.97 -4.44 13.86
C TYR A 3 17.41 -3.94 12.48
N ASP A 4 17.62 -4.86 11.56
CA ASP A 4 17.90 -4.49 10.18
C ASP A 4 16.60 -4.16 9.46
N VAL A 5 16.57 -3.00 8.81
CA VAL A 5 15.44 -2.55 7.98
C VAL A 5 15.92 -2.48 6.55
N ARG A 6 15.24 -3.18 5.63
CA ARG A 6 15.51 -3.08 4.19
C ARG A 6 14.80 -1.85 3.62
N PHE A 7 15.57 -0.88 3.17
CA PHE A 7 15.08 0.19 2.31
C PHE A 7 15.06 -0.30 0.85
N ILE A 8 13.94 -0.05 0.15
CA ILE A 8 13.75 -0.37 -1.27
C ILE A 8 13.30 0.92 -1.94
N SER A 9 14.15 1.48 -2.79
CA SER A 9 13.86 2.71 -3.55
C SER A 9 12.98 2.42 -4.77
N GLU A 10 12.52 3.47 -5.45
CA GLU A 10 11.81 3.34 -6.73
C GLU A 10 12.66 2.58 -7.77
N ALA A 11 13.95 2.89 -7.89
CA ALA A 11 14.85 2.22 -8.83
C ALA A 11 15.00 0.73 -8.50
N ASP A 12 15.08 0.38 -7.21
CA ASP A 12 15.11 -1.02 -6.77
C ASP A 12 13.82 -1.74 -7.19
N VAL A 13 12.64 -1.14 -6.96
CA VAL A 13 11.35 -1.72 -7.37
C VAL A 13 11.30 -1.91 -8.88
N GLN A 14 11.70 -0.91 -9.67
CA GLN A 14 11.72 -1.01 -11.14
C GLN A 14 12.68 -2.11 -11.62
N SER A 15 13.82 -2.29 -10.95
CA SER A 15 14.81 -3.33 -11.31
C SER A 15 14.32 -4.77 -11.12
N LEU A 16 13.29 -4.98 -10.28
CA LEU A 16 12.69 -6.30 -10.06
C LEU A 16 11.93 -6.82 -11.30
N GLY A 17 11.58 -5.94 -12.24
CA GLY A 17 10.87 -6.33 -13.47
C GLY A 17 9.47 -6.88 -13.22
N ILE A 18 8.84 -6.53 -12.09
CA ILE A 18 7.48 -6.97 -11.74
C ILE A 18 6.52 -6.46 -12.82
N THR A 19 5.84 -7.40 -13.46
CA THR A 19 4.90 -7.12 -14.53
C THR A 19 3.55 -6.67 -13.97
N MET A 20 2.80 -5.90 -14.77
CA MET A 20 1.42 -5.54 -14.40
C MET A 20 0.52 -6.75 -14.20
N LYS A 21 0.79 -7.88 -14.89
CA LYS A 21 0.05 -9.13 -14.67
C LYS A 21 0.26 -9.65 -13.25
N GLU A 22 1.51 -9.74 -12.79
CA GLU A 22 1.81 -10.20 -11.42
C GLU A 22 1.19 -9.28 -10.37
N VAL A 23 1.21 -7.96 -10.59
CA VAL A 23 0.51 -7.01 -9.72
C VAL A 23 -0.99 -7.32 -9.64
N MET A 24 -1.65 -7.54 -10.79
CA MET A 24 -3.08 -7.86 -10.84
C MET A 24 -3.40 -9.19 -10.14
N ASP A 25 -2.59 -10.22 -10.35
CA ASP A 25 -2.74 -11.54 -9.71
C ASP A 25 -2.69 -11.41 -8.16
N HIS A 26 -1.78 -10.58 -7.64
CA HIS A 26 -1.69 -10.30 -6.20
C HIS A 26 -2.83 -9.42 -5.68
N VAL A 27 -3.30 -8.45 -6.45
CA VAL A 27 -4.48 -7.63 -6.10
C VAL A 27 -5.73 -8.50 -6.00
N GLU A 28 -5.93 -9.42 -6.94
CA GLU A 28 -7.05 -10.39 -6.92
C GLU A 28 -6.99 -11.28 -5.68
N THR A 29 -5.79 -11.75 -5.31
CA THR A 29 -5.59 -12.50 -4.06
C THR A 29 -6.00 -11.66 -2.84
N GLY A 30 -5.61 -10.39 -2.79
CA GLY A 30 -6.01 -9.47 -1.71
C GLY A 30 -7.53 -9.30 -1.61
N TRP A 31 -8.22 -9.17 -2.75
CA TRP A 31 -9.68 -9.11 -2.79
C TRP A 31 -10.35 -10.40 -2.32
N LYS A 32 -9.83 -11.56 -2.75
CA LYS A 32 -10.31 -12.87 -2.27
C LYS A 32 -10.19 -12.97 -0.75
N MET A 33 -9.04 -12.63 -0.19
CA MET A 33 -8.82 -12.63 1.26
C MET A 33 -9.79 -11.71 2.01
N ASN A 34 -10.03 -10.51 1.46
CA ASN A 34 -11.01 -9.58 2.02
C ASN A 34 -12.44 -10.15 1.97
N GLY A 35 -12.84 -10.78 0.85
CA GLY A 35 -14.14 -11.46 0.72
C GLY A 35 -14.32 -12.64 1.67
N GLU A 36 -13.22 -13.29 2.07
CA GLU A 36 -13.20 -14.36 3.07
C GLU A 36 -13.12 -13.86 4.53
N ASN A 37 -13.21 -12.54 4.76
CA ASN A 37 -13.05 -11.89 6.07
C ASN A 37 -11.69 -12.18 6.74
N LYS A 38 -10.63 -12.34 5.94
CA LYS A 38 -9.26 -12.61 6.42
C LYS A 38 -8.39 -11.36 6.46
N THR A 39 -8.99 -10.18 6.55
CA THR A 39 -8.28 -8.91 6.51
C THR A 39 -8.76 -7.97 7.60
N GLU A 40 -7.83 -7.23 8.19
CA GLU A 40 -8.13 -6.00 8.92
C GLU A 40 -7.85 -4.81 8.00
N LEU A 41 -8.92 -4.21 7.46
CA LEU A 41 -8.86 -3.13 6.49
C LEU A 41 -9.69 -1.92 6.99
N PRO A 42 -9.18 -1.14 7.95
CA PRO A 42 -9.90 0.01 8.48
C PRO A 42 -10.06 1.10 7.41
N ALA A 43 -11.01 2.02 7.64
CA ALA A 43 -11.13 3.22 6.82
C ALA A 43 -9.83 4.03 6.85
N LYS A 44 -9.41 4.55 5.69
CA LYS A 44 -8.22 5.39 5.57
C LYS A 44 -8.33 6.63 6.48
N ILE A 45 -7.25 6.96 7.18
CA ILE A 45 -7.16 8.17 8.00
C ILE A 45 -6.61 9.28 7.12
N GLY A 46 -7.32 10.42 7.04
CA GLY A 46 -6.99 11.51 6.11
C GLY A 46 -6.87 12.88 6.76
N VAL A 47 -5.92 13.69 6.30
CA VAL A 47 -5.85 15.12 6.55
C VAL A 47 -5.83 15.90 5.22
N HIS A 48 -6.42 17.10 5.22
CA HIS A 48 -6.62 17.91 4.01
C HIS A 48 -5.95 19.29 4.17
N PRO A 49 -4.64 19.40 3.92
CA PRO A 49 -3.85 20.58 4.29
C PRO A 49 -4.08 21.80 3.39
N ARG A 50 -4.67 21.62 2.21
CA ARG A 50 -4.97 22.65 1.21
C ARG A 50 -6.25 22.32 0.45
N HIS A 51 -6.76 23.26 -0.34
CA HIS A 51 -7.86 23.00 -1.26
C HIS A 51 -7.48 21.85 -2.21
N ASP A 52 -8.36 20.87 -2.33
CA ASP A 52 -8.21 19.71 -3.21
C ASP A 52 -6.93 18.87 -2.97
N CYS A 53 -6.39 18.87 -1.75
CA CYS A 53 -5.21 18.08 -1.38
C CYS A 53 -5.51 17.09 -0.24
N TYR A 54 -4.81 15.97 -0.20
CA TYR A 54 -4.94 14.97 0.85
C TYR A 54 -3.61 14.36 1.27
N MET A 55 -3.55 13.86 2.50
CA MET A 55 -2.55 12.89 2.97
C MET A 55 -3.28 11.76 3.69
N HIS A 56 -3.07 10.52 3.25
CA HIS A 56 -3.76 9.33 3.75
C HIS A 56 -2.80 8.32 4.38
N ALA A 57 -3.14 7.87 5.58
CA ALA A 57 -2.62 6.66 6.20
C ALA A 57 -3.54 5.49 5.85
N MET A 58 -3.00 4.43 5.24
CA MET A 58 -3.74 3.25 4.81
C MET A 58 -3.12 1.98 5.40
N PRO A 59 -3.29 1.70 6.71
CA PRO A 59 -2.85 0.46 7.33
C PRO A 59 -3.75 -0.70 6.92
N CYS A 60 -3.18 -1.90 6.81
CA CYS A 60 -3.90 -3.14 6.55
C CYS A 60 -3.13 -4.34 7.11
N TRP A 61 -3.86 -5.36 7.56
CA TRP A 61 -3.32 -6.70 7.74
C TRP A 61 -4.10 -7.70 6.88
N VAL A 62 -3.37 -8.61 6.22
CA VAL A 62 -3.92 -9.72 5.44
C VAL A 62 -3.44 -11.02 6.08
N GLY A 63 -4.38 -11.83 6.55
CA GLY A 63 -4.11 -13.13 7.18
C GLY A 63 -3.89 -14.27 6.19
N GLY A 64 -4.11 -15.50 6.64
CA GLY A 64 -4.01 -16.70 5.81
C GLY A 64 -2.61 -16.94 5.26
N GLU A 65 -2.52 -17.32 3.98
CA GLU A 65 -1.25 -17.58 3.29
C GLU A 65 -0.42 -16.31 3.01
N VAL A 66 -1.04 -15.12 3.07
CA VAL A 66 -0.31 -13.86 2.92
C VAL A 66 0.39 -13.51 4.23
N ALA A 67 -0.32 -13.50 5.35
CA ALA A 67 0.22 -13.27 6.70
C ALA A 67 1.13 -12.02 6.82
N MET A 68 0.73 -10.90 6.22
CA MET A 68 1.51 -9.65 6.20
C MET A 68 0.69 -8.48 6.71
N ALA A 69 1.34 -7.61 7.48
CA ALA A 69 0.83 -6.28 7.83
C ALA A 69 1.66 -5.21 7.13
N GLY A 70 1.01 -4.11 6.74
CA GLY A 70 1.69 -3.00 6.10
C GLY A 70 0.89 -1.71 6.18
N ILE A 71 1.55 -0.62 5.83
CA ILE A 71 0.93 0.69 5.73
C ILE A 71 1.41 1.39 4.46
N LYS A 72 0.47 1.95 3.71
CA LYS A 72 0.78 2.95 2.68
C LYS A 72 0.51 4.34 3.25
N TRP A 73 1.53 5.20 3.21
CA TRP A 73 1.37 6.63 3.43
C TRP A 73 1.46 7.35 2.09
N VAL A 74 0.38 7.97 1.65
CA VAL A 74 0.30 8.58 0.32
C VAL A 74 -0.36 9.95 0.37
N ALA A 75 0.13 10.88 -0.43
CA ALA A 75 -0.42 12.22 -0.54
C ALA A 75 -0.77 12.56 -1.99
N GLY A 76 -1.81 13.37 -2.17
CA GLY A 76 -2.21 13.91 -3.46
C GLY A 76 -2.22 15.43 -3.41
N TYR A 77 -1.47 16.04 -4.32
CA TYR A 77 -1.38 17.48 -4.53
C TYR A 77 -1.51 17.75 -6.03
N PRO A 78 -2.73 18.04 -6.54
CA PRO A 78 -2.95 18.32 -7.96
C PRO A 78 -2.06 19.44 -8.52
N SER A 79 -1.65 20.39 -7.67
CA SER A 79 -0.72 21.47 -8.01
C SER A 79 0.68 21.00 -8.41
N ASN A 80 1.09 19.76 -8.11
CA ASN A 80 2.43 19.26 -8.46
C ASN A 80 2.63 19.04 -9.98
N LEU A 81 1.55 19.07 -10.76
CA LEU A 81 1.62 18.98 -12.22
C LEU A 81 1.91 20.34 -12.88
N GLN A 82 1.87 21.43 -12.11
CA GLN A 82 2.20 22.79 -12.55
C GLN A 82 3.71 23.00 -12.48
#